data_AF-A0A1V6RFD7-F1
#
_entry.id   AF-A0A1V6RFD7-F1
#
_cell.length_a   1.000
_cell.length_b   1.000
_cell.length_c   1.000
_cell.angle_alpha   90.00
_cell.angle_beta   90.00
_cell.angle_gamma   90.00
#
_symmetry.space_group_name_H-M   'P 1'
#
loop_
_entity.id
_entity.type
_entity.pdbx_description
1 polymer ?
#
loop_
_entity_poly.entity_id
_entity_poly.type
_entity_poly.pdbx_seq_one_letter_code
_entity_poly.pdbx_strand_id
1 'polypeptide(L)'
;MAGWWFILLWALDPSFANAGVINLAKRTVLSDLSGGFCRSYRFGADIANNVLYTVGLDGGLIPDDGDASNNYLMTLDLTSSFSTSEGKNYKMTKIGAEVPKIKDMALWSNAENSTLYQYGGRFLENITSEDTIWTYTVKDKSWTKQDGTIQPSRLEYGVYTNAPAIQAGFWIGGYRASGTTSSITDSTKEYATGMIQLNTTTGQYTSLDGPYEAVEEGSLSYVPVGDRGILVYIGGDVPSIKDEINATMNSNSWNHVQVYDIAGAKWYNQSTTGTVASRTQFCASVQQEKSSFSYQIFVLGGADLKSKDTILDVNYLSIPSFKWYSAVPLDDPRMTLTCVTYGRQIFGIGGRRAWAEDGKAGCYDAPAFIYDAQSEATRSSFDPALSSFSLSSSTASDIKASASPSQWADPALRTLFGKSEATINTSANNETSSTSEPQEVNTSDPAIRGAIAGGVAGGVAGLALIIGLLWFFIATNKKQKNAILAEAEVVTRQVQPMSELPVGARDGRSELGGDTYMYSELPVDSKRDIPELDSERNRQVISHQGI
;
A
#
# COMPACT_ATOMS: atom_id res chain seq x y z
N MET A 1 -64.80 -59.59 -26.55
CA MET A 1 -63.70 -60.31 -27.25
C MET A 1 -62.45 -59.46 -27.05
N ALA A 2 -61.64 -59.73 -26.02
CA ALA A 2 -60.48 -60.64 -26.05
C ALA A 2 -59.42 -60.17 -27.08
N GLY A 3 -58.15 -59.90 -26.75
CA GLY A 3 -57.42 -60.16 -25.52
C GLY A 3 -56.03 -59.50 -25.55
N TRP A 4 -55.33 -59.72 -24.45
CA TRP A 4 -53.93 -59.40 -24.17
C TRP A 4 -52.93 -60.21 -25.02
N TRP A 5 -51.64 -59.87 -24.83
CA TRP A 5 -50.36 -60.57 -25.09
C TRP A 5 -49.49 -59.95 -26.20
N PHE A 6 -48.16 -59.70 -26.06
CA PHE A 6 -47.18 -59.65 -24.95
C PHE A 6 -45.82 -59.24 -25.62
N ILE A 7 -45.02 -58.33 -25.01
CA ILE A 7 -43.52 -58.33 -24.90
C ILE A 7 -42.62 -58.37 -26.19
N LEU A 8 -41.59 -57.54 -26.44
CA LEU A 8 -40.30 -57.40 -25.73
C LEU A 8 -39.44 -56.20 -26.26
N LEU A 9 -38.57 -55.70 -25.37
CA LEU A 9 -37.45 -54.73 -25.45
C LEU A 9 -36.64 -54.70 -26.78
N TRP A 10 -36.01 -53.58 -27.20
CA TRP A 10 -34.77 -53.02 -26.64
C TRP A 10 -34.49 -51.55 -27.08
N ALA A 11 -34.13 -50.73 -26.07
CA ALA A 11 -33.13 -49.65 -26.01
C ALA A 11 -33.08 -48.51 -27.06
N LEU A 12 -33.29 -47.27 -26.60
CA LEU A 12 -32.28 -46.18 -26.58
C LEU A 12 -32.79 -44.99 -25.72
N ASP A 13 -31.88 -44.44 -24.92
CA ASP A 13 -32.08 -43.56 -23.76
C ASP A 13 -32.64 -42.15 -24.02
N PRO A 14 -33.31 -41.52 -23.03
CA PRO A 14 -33.68 -40.11 -23.05
C PRO A 14 -32.60 -39.28 -22.33
N SER A 15 -31.84 -38.48 -23.07
CA SER A 15 -31.12 -37.35 -22.49
C SER A 15 -31.31 -36.14 -23.38
N PHE A 16 -31.31 -34.94 -22.80
CA PHE A 16 -31.69 -33.64 -23.38
C PHE A 16 -33.17 -33.25 -23.26
N ALA A 17 -33.69 -33.28 -22.03
CA ALA A 17 -34.79 -32.40 -21.64
C ALA A 17 -34.60 -31.92 -20.20
N ASN A 18 -33.57 -31.08 -19.98
CA ASN A 18 -33.55 -30.17 -18.83
C ASN A 18 -32.59 -29.00 -19.13
N ALA A 19 -32.98 -28.16 -20.09
CA ALA A 19 -32.36 -26.87 -20.29
C ALA A 19 -33.18 -25.81 -19.55
N GLY A 20 -32.54 -25.10 -18.61
CA GLY A 20 -32.85 -23.71 -18.33
C GLY A 20 -33.89 -23.41 -17.26
N VAL A 21 -33.63 -23.79 -16.01
CA VAL A 21 -33.82 -22.79 -14.95
C VAL A 21 -32.50 -22.03 -14.88
N ILE A 22 -32.44 -20.87 -15.52
CA ILE A 22 -31.43 -19.87 -15.17
C ILE A 22 -31.75 -19.52 -13.72
N ASN A 23 -30.99 -20.09 -12.78
CA ASN A 23 -30.95 -19.58 -11.42
C ASN A 23 -30.56 -18.11 -11.57
N LEU A 24 -31.51 -17.18 -11.39
CA LEU A 24 -31.14 -15.80 -11.09
C LEU A 24 -30.26 -15.92 -9.85
N ALA A 25 -28.94 -15.80 -10.02
CA ALA A 25 -28.00 -15.81 -8.92
C ALA A 25 -28.55 -14.84 -7.88
N LYS A 26 -28.89 -15.37 -6.70
CA LYS A 26 -29.46 -14.59 -5.63
C LYS A 26 -28.37 -13.59 -5.23
N ARG A 27 -28.52 -12.33 -5.67
CA ARG A 27 -27.60 -11.25 -5.34
C ARG A 27 -27.56 -11.12 -3.83
N THR A 28 -26.48 -11.59 -3.21
CA THR A 28 -26.39 -11.70 -1.76
C THR A 28 -25.24 -10.84 -1.30
N VAL A 29 -25.53 -9.85 -0.45
CA VAL A 29 -24.46 -9.12 0.23
C VAL A 29 -23.83 -10.07 1.23
N LEU A 30 -22.54 -10.37 1.04
CA LEU A 30 -21.80 -11.29 1.89
C LEU A 30 -21.44 -10.61 3.22
N SER A 31 -21.53 -11.37 4.31
CA SER A 31 -21.19 -10.94 5.67
C SER A 31 -19.82 -11.43 6.15
N ASP A 32 -19.28 -12.46 5.51
CA ASP A 32 -17.93 -12.97 5.72
C ASP A 32 -17.43 -13.71 4.48
N LEU A 33 -16.18 -14.18 4.52
CA LEU A 33 -15.51 -14.83 3.40
C LEU A 33 -15.60 -16.37 3.46
N SER A 34 -16.65 -16.96 4.05
CA SER A 34 -16.74 -18.43 4.18
C SER A 34 -16.68 -19.19 2.85
N GLY A 35 -17.06 -18.54 1.73
CA GLY A 35 -16.94 -19.10 0.38
C GLY A 35 -15.54 -19.02 -0.23
N GLY A 36 -14.56 -18.43 0.47
CA GLY A 36 -13.25 -18.11 -0.08
C GLY A 36 -13.30 -16.95 -1.09
N PHE A 37 -12.24 -16.78 -1.87
CA PHE A 37 -12.18 -15.80 -2.95
C PHE A 37 -11.19 -16.22 -4.04
N CYS A 38 -11.36 -15.65 -5.24
CA CYS A 38 -10.46 -15.88 -6.36
C CYS A 38 -9.99 -14.55 -6.95
N ARG A 39 -8.81 -14.55 -7.58
CA ARG A 39 -8.38 -13.47 -8.49
C ARG A 39 -8.38 -12.06 -7.87
N SER A 40 -8.21 -11.95 -6.55
CA SER A 40 -7.93 -10.67 -5.91
C SER A 40 -6.54 -10.68 -5.29
N TYR A 41 -5.72 -9.79 -5.79
CA TYR A 41 -4.33 -9.58 -5.39
C TYR A 41 -4.15 -8.06 -5.51
N ARG A 42 -3.40 -7.44 -4.59
CA ARG A 42 -3.30 -5.96 -4.37
C ARG A 42 -4.36 -5.36 -3.45
N PHE A 43 -4.29 -5.70 -2.17
CA PHE A 43 -5.14 -5.09 -1.16
C PHE A 43 -4.47 -3.85 -0.55
N GLY A 44 -5.28 -2.88 -0.13
CA GLY A 44 -4.84 -1.93 0.90
C GLY A 44 -5.10 -2.54 2.26
N ALA A 45 -4.12 -2.55 3.15
CA ALA A 45 -4.28 -3.14 4.47
C ALA A 45 -3.54 -2.35 5.55
N ASP A 46 -4.17 -2.24 6.72
CA ASP A 46 -3.55 -1.67 7.91
C ASP A 46 -4.22 -2.23 9.17
N ILE A 47 -3.52 -2.18 10.30
CA ILE A 47 -4.07 -2.57 11.60
C ILE A 47 -4.37 -1.31 12.41
N ALA A 48 -5.62 -1.17 12.85
CA ALA A 48 -6.03 -0.09 13.74
C ALA A 48 -6.88 -0.65 14.87
N ASN A 49 -6.56 -0.28 16.12
CA ASN A 49 -7.29 -0.71 17.32
C ASN A 49 -7.54 -2.24 17.40
N ASN A 50 -6.49 -3.04 17.18
CA ASN A 50 -6.53 -4.51 17.15
C ASN A 50 -7.49 -5.11 16.11
N VAL A 51 -7.79 -4.38 15.04
CA VAL A 51 -8.53 -4.90 13.89
C VAL A 51 -7.67 -4.73 12.66
N LEU A 52 -7.48 -5.83 11.93
CA LEU A 52 -6.91 -5.77 10.59
C LEU A 52 -8.01 -5.34 9.62
N TYR A 53 -7.81 -4.21 8.95
CA TYR A 53 -8.65 -3.71 7.88
C TYR A 53 -8.04 -4.06 6.54
N THR A 54 -8.88 -4.47 5.60
CA THR A 54 -8.44 -4.81 4.24
C THR A 54 -9.47 -4.33 3.23
N VAL A 55 -9.01 -3.58 2.24
CA VAL A 55 -9.81 -3.01 1.15
C VAL A 55 -9.28 -3.46 -0.21
N GLY A 56 -10.15 -3.48 -1.23
CA GLY A 56 -9.81 -3.95 -2.58
C GLY A 56 -10.32 -5.37 -2.88
N LEU A 57 -11.35 -5.82 -2.14
CA LEU A 57 -12.05 -7.06 -2.42
C LEU A 57 -13.29 -6.78 -3.27
N ASP A 58 -13.18 -7.09 -4.56
CA ASP A 58 -14.26 -6.87 -5.52
C ASP A 58 -15.34 -7.95 -5.39
N GLY A 59 -16.60 -7.51 -5.47
CA GLY A 59 -17.73 -8.41 -5.60
C GLY A 59 -17.81 -9.13 -6.94
N GLY A 60 -18.75 -10.05 -7.06
CA GLY A 60 -19.02 -10.88 -8.24
C GLY A 60 -17.96 -11.95 -8.53
N LEU A 61 -16.74 -11.78 -8.00
CA LEU A 61 -15.64 -12.74 -8.07
C LEU A 61 -15.51 -13.61 -6.81
N ILE A 62 -16.32 -13.31 -5.79
CA ILE A 62 -16.44 -14.07 -4.55
C ILE A 62 -17.57 -15.09 -4.77
N PRO A 63 -17.36 -16.37 -4.44
CA PRO A 63 -18.43 -17.36 -4.45
C PRO A 63 -19.65 -16.85 -3.68
N ASP A 64 -20.84 -17.10 -4.24
CA ASP A 64 -22.16 -16.71 -3.71
C ASP A 64 -22.54 -15.22 -3.71
N ASP A 65 -21.63 -14.29 -4.03
CA ASP A 65 -21.97 -12.85 -4.13
C ASP A 65 -22.84 -12.57 -5.37
N GLY A 66 -22.38 -13.02 -6.54
CA GLY A 66 -23.10 -12.94 -7.82
C GLY A 66 -23.33 -11.52 -8.37
N ASP A 67 -22.80 -10.48 -7.71
CA ASP A 67 -22.98 -9.08 -8.09
C ASP A 67 -21.63 -8.36 -8.17
N ALA A 68 -21.10 -8.23 -9.39
CA ALA A 68 -19.86 -7.53 -9.67
C ALA A 68 -19.88 -6.05 -9.29
N SER A 69 -21.06 -5.46 -9.01
CA SER A 69 -21.17 -4.08 -8.52
C SER A 69 -20.74 -3.94 -7.05
N ASN A 70 -20.69 -5.03 -6.27
CA ASN A 70 -20.31 -4.98 -4.86
C ASN A 70 -18.82 -4.66 -4.67
N ASN A 71 -18.51 -3.99 -3.56
CA ASN A 71 -17.17 -3.68 -3.08
C ASN A 71 -17.20 -3.89 -1.57
N TYR A 72 -16.17 -4.50 -1.00
CA TYR A 72 -16.18 -4.90 0.41
C TYR A 72 -14.99 -4.36 1.20
N LEU A 73 -15.29 -3.85 2.39
CA LEU A 73 -14.32 -3.68 3.47
C LEU A 73 -14.31 -4.99 4.27
N MET A 74 -13.14 -5.60 4.37
CA MET A 74 -12.92 -6.79 5.18
C MET A 74 -12.24 -6.41 6.49
N THR A 75 -12.67 -7.05 7.57
CA THR A 75 -12.14 -6.85 8.93
C THR A 75 -11.87 -8.18 9.61
N LEU A 76 -10.79 -8.23 10.38
CA LEU A 76 -10.41 -9.38 11.17
C LEU A 76 -10.05 -8.91 12.59
N ASP A 77 -10.76 -9.43 13.58
CA ASP A 77 -10.58 -9.09 15.00
C ASP A 77 -9.34 -9.81 15.56
N LEU A 78 -8.35 -9.04 16.01
CA LEU A 78 -7.07 -9.52 16.53
C LEU A 78 -7.05 -9.59 18.07
N THR A 79 -8.19 -9.50 18.74
CA THR A 79 -8.27 -9.57 20.21
C THR A 79 -8.31 -11.01 20.76
N SER A 80 -8.55 -12.00 19.91
CA SER A 80 -8.61 -13.42 20.28
C SER A 80 -7.92 -14.31 19.24
N SER A 81 -7.59 -15.54 19.64
CA SER A 81 -6.98 -16.51 18.72
C SER A 81 -8.00 -17.03 17.71
N PHE A 82 -7.57 -17.20 16.46
CA PHE A 82 -8.41 -17.74 15.39
C PHE A 82 -7.57 -18.45 14.32
N SER A 83 -8.21 -19.29 13.52
CA SER A 83 -7.61 -19.89 12.33
C SER A 83 -7.61 -18.90 11.17
N THR A 84 -6.44 -18.66 10.57
CA THR A 84 -6.33 -17.76 9.41
C THR A 84 -6.89 -18.36 8.13
N SER A 85 -7.04 -19.69 8.06
CA SER A 85 -7.62 -20.38 6.90
C SER A 85 -9.15 -20.42 6.91
N GLU A 86 -9.80 -19.98 7.98
CA GLU A 86 -11.25 -20.00 8.09
C GLU A 86 -11.87 -18.67 7.64
N GLY A 87 -12.45 -18.66 6.44
CA GLY A 87 -13.08 -17.49 5.82
C GLY A 87 -14.13 -16.77 6.69
N LYS A 88 -14.85 -17.50 7.54
CA LYS A 88 -15.85 -16.94 8.47
C LYS A 88 -15.28 -15.91 9.46
N ASN A 89 -13.97 -15.95 9.73
CA ASN A 89 -13.30 -15.02 10.64
C ASN A 89 -13.12 -13.64 10.00
N TYR A 90 -13.11 -13.57 8.67
CA TYR A 90 -12.98 -12.34 7.91
C TYR A 90 -14.37 -11.73 7.68
N LYS A 91 -14.74 -10.77 8.52
CA LYS A 91 -16.04 -10.10 8.43
C LYS A 91 -16.05 -9.09 7.29
N MET A 92 -17.11 -9.10 6.50
CA MET A 92 -17.26 -8.25 5.33
C MET A 92 -18.39 -7.24 5.53
N THR A 93 -18.11 -6.00 5.14
CA THR A 93 -19.10 -4.92 5.08
C THR A 93 -19.10 -4.35 3.67
N LYS A 94 -20.27 -4.28 3.04
CA LYS A 94 -20.41 -3.67 1.72
C LYS A 94 -20.11 -2.18 1.81
N ILE A 95 -19.23 -1.71 0.95
CA ILE A 95 -18.90 -0.30 0.76
C ILE A 95 -19.99 0.33 -0.13
N GLY A 96 -20.38 1.58 0.19
CA GLY A 96 -21.37 2.33 -0.58
C GLY A 96 -20.92 2.57 -2.03
N ALA A 97 -21.87 2.64 -2.96
CA ALA A 97 -21.60 2.76 -4.39
C ALA A 97 -20.96 4.11 -4.79
N GLU A 98 -21.03 5.11 -3.90
CA GLU A 98 -20.35 6.39 -4.04
C GLU A 98 -18.83 6.28 -3.90
N VAL A 99 -18.34 5.25 -3.19
CA VAL A 99 -16.91 5.00 -3.03
C VAL A 99 -16.44 4.14 -4.22
N PRO A 100 -15.47 4.60 -5.00
CA PRO A 100 -14.98 3.87 -6.16
C PRO A 100 -14.29 2.56 -5.77
N LYS A 101 -14.35 1.58 -6.68
CA LYS A 101 -13.54 0.36 -6.59
C LYS A 101 -12.12 0.65 -7.04
N ILE A 102 -11.19 0.52 -6.10
CA ILE A 102 -9.79 0.79 -6.30
C ILE A 102 -8.99 -0.44 -5.85
N LYS A 103 -7.95 -0.78 -6.61
CA LYS A 103 -6.88 -1.72 -6.20
C LYS A 103 -5.56 -0.98 -6.12
N ASP A 104 -4.53 -1.62 -5.57
CA ASP A 104 -3.17 -1.05 -5.52
C ASP A 104 -3.07 0.22 -4.66
N MET A 105 -3.98 0.40 -3.71
CA MET A 105 -4.04 1.57 -2.83
C MET A 105 -3.28 1.36 -1.52
N ALA A 106 -2.82 2.46 -0.93
CA ALA A 106 -2.39 2.51 0.45
C ALA A 106 -3.60 2.61 1.38
N LEU A 107 -3.41 2.08 2.59
CA LEU A 107 -4.27 2.32 3.74
C LEU A 107 -3.38 2.73 4.92
N TRP A 108 -3.70 3.85 5.56
CA TRP A 108 -2.96 4.34 6.73
C TRP A 108 -3.91 4.71 7.86
N SER A 109 -3.58 4.37 9.09
CA SER A 109 -4.31 4.80 10.29
C SER A 109 -3.64 6.00 10.97
N ASN A 110 -4.45 6.85 11.61
CA ASN A 110 -3.94 7.82 12.58
C ASN A 110 -3.58 7.16 13.92
N ALA A 111 -2.81 7.87 14.76
CA ALA A 111 -2.38 7.33 16.05
C ALA A 111 -3.55 6.99 17.00
N GLU A 112 -4.68 7.68 16.87
CA GLU A 112 -5.89 7.42 17.64
C GLU A 112 -6.67 6.18 17.14
N ASN A 113 -6.27 5.57 16.02
CA ASN A 113 -6.96 4.45 15.38
C ASN A 113 -8.42 4.74 15.03
N SER A 114 -8.78 6.01 14.85
CA SER A 114 -10.16 6.45 14.59
C SER A 114 -10.48 6.55 13.12
N THR A 115 -9.46 6.79 12.29
CA THR A 115 -9.60 7.12 10.87
C THR A 115 -8.58 6.34 10.07
N LEU A 116 -9.04 5.71 8.99
CA LEU A 116 -8.20 5.14 7.95
C LEU A 116 -8.22 6.07 6.74
N TYR A 117 -7.05 6.35 6.19
CA TYR A 117 -6.83 7.16 5.01
C TYR A 117 -6.44 6.27 3.84
N GLN A 118 -7.11 6.43 2.71
CA GLN A 118 -6.76 5.76 1.47
C GLN A 118 -5.90 6.68 0.59
N TYR A 119 -5.02 6.14 -0.25
CA TYR A 119 -4.38 6.90 -1.31
C TYR A 119 -3.91 5.99 -2.45
N GLY A 120 -3.75 6.55 -3.63
CA GLY A 120 -3.17 5.84 -4.77
C GLY A 120 -4.11 4.79 -5.33
N GLY A 121 -3.53 3.88 -6.10
CA GLY A 121 -4.23 2.77 -6.72
C GLY A 121 -4.91 3.11 -8.04
N ARG A 122 -5.47 2.08 -8.66
CA ARG A 122 -6.14 2.13 -9.96
C ARG A 122 -7.62 1.82 -9.85
N PHE A 123 -8.42 2.53 -10.63
CA PHE A 123 -9.85 2.27 -10.77
C PHE A 123 -10.08 0.98 -11.58
N LEU A 124 -11.08 0.20 -11.18
CA LEU A 124 -11.52 -1.00 -11.92
C LEU A 124 -12.67 -0.71 -12.89
N GLU A 125 -13.31 0.44 -12.72
CA GLU A 125 -14.41 0.94 -13.51
C GLU A 125 -14.04 2.32 -14.07
N ASN A 126 -15.00 3.02 -14.69
CA ASN A 126 -14.78 4.37 -15.19
C ASN A 126 -14.27 5.28 -14.07
N ILE A 127 -13.24 6.06 -14.38
CA ILE A 127 -12.68 7.06 -13.47
C ILE A 127 -13.74 8.11 -13.17
N THR A 128 -14.24 8.13 -11.93
CA THR A 128 -15.29 9.06 -11.50
C THR A 128 -14.72 10.30 -10.81
N SER A 129 -13.55 10.18 -10.16
CA SER A 129 -12.83 11.31 -9.59
C SER A 129 -11.38 10.96 -9.26
N GLU A 130 -10.45 11.49 -10.04
CA GLU A 130 -9.01 11.22 -9.92
C GLU A 130 -8.45 11.73 -8.59
N ASP A 131 -8.88 12.94 -8.20
CA ASP A 131 -8.35 13.67 -7.05
C ASP A 131 -9.16 13.45 -5.76
N THR A 132 -10.28 12.71 -5.81
CA THR A 132 -11.04 12.45 -4.57
C THR A 132 -10.35 11.36 -3.77
N ILE A 133 -9.93 11.72 -2.56
CA ILE A 133 -9.43 10.78 -1.57
C ILE A 133 -10.54 10.44 -0.58
N TRP A 134 -10.59 9.19 -0.15
CA TRP A 134 -11.58 8.68 0.78
C TRP A 134 -10.94 8.32 2.13
N THR A 135 -11.67 8.62 3.19
CA THR A 135 -11.33 8.21 4.56
C THR A 135 -12.44 7.33 5.13
N TYR A 136 -12.07 6.37 5.97
CA TYR A 136 -13.01 5.55 6.71
C TYR A 136 -12.96 5.90 8.20
N THR A 137 -14.09 6.30 8.76
CA THR A 137 -14.22 6.55 10.20
C THR A 137 -14.60 5.25 10.90
N VAL A 138 -13.69 4.73 11.73
CA VAL A 138 -13.82 3.41 12.38
C VAL A 138 -15.06 3.32 13.26
N LYS A 139 -15.31 4.35 14.08
CA LYS A 139 -16.44 4.41 15.02
C LYS A 139 -17.79 4.41 14.29
N ASP A 140 -17.89 5.24 13.25
CA ASP A 140 -19.14 5.47 12.53
C ASP A 140 -19.36 4.43 11.42
N LYS A 141 -18.33 3.63 11.12
CA LYS A 141 -18.30 2.64 10.04
C LYS A 141 -18.68 3.22 8.69
N SER A 142 -18.19 4.42 8.41
CA SER A 142 -18.60 5.22 7.26
C SER A 142 -17.41 5.71 6.46
N TRP A 143 -17.61 5.78 5.15
CA TRP A 143 -16.66 6.37 4.21
C TRP A 143 -17.06 7.81 3.92
N THR A 144 -16.08 8.70 3.91
CA THR A 144 -16.27 10.12 3.60
C THR A 144 -15.18 10.58 2.67
N LYS A 145 -15.48 11.58 1.83
CA LYS A 145 -14.45 12.27 1.06
C LYS A 145 -13.57 13.06 2.02
N GLN A 146 -12.28 13.06 1.75
CA GLN A 146 -11.31 13.83 2.51
C GLN A 146 -11.38 15.30 2.09
N ASP A 147 -11.63 16.18 3.06
CA ASP A 147 -11.62 17.62 2.84
C ASP A 147 -10.17 18.14 2.79
N GLY A 148 -9.82 18.86 1.73
CA GLY A 148 -8.47 19.44 1.56
C GLY A 148 -8.32 20.18 0.24
N THR A 149 -7.47 21.21 0.22
CA THR A 149 -7.26 22.08 -0.95
C THR A 149 -6.26 21.53 -1.96
N ILE A 150 -5.39 20.58 -1.57
CA ILE A 150 -4.38 19.98 -2.45
C ILE A 150 -4.46 18.47 -2.31
N GLN A 151 -4.84 17.82 -3.41
CA GLN A 151 -4.87 16.36 -3.53
C GLN A 151 -3.72 15.96 -4.47
N PRO A 152 -2.85 15.03 -4.07
CA PRO A 152 -1.77 14.58 -4.94
C PRO A 152 -2.33 13.72 -6.08
N SER A 153 -1.63 13.74 -7.23
CA SER A 153 -1.95 12.86 -8.36
C SER A 153 -2.02 11.41 -7.92
N ARG A 154 -3.04 10.67 -8.37
CA ARG A 154 -3.17 9.25 -8.06
C ARG A 154 -2.12 8.41 -8.78
N LEU A 155 -1.37 7.63 -8.00
CA LEU A 155 -0.33 6.73 -8.49
C LEU A 155 -0.70 5.28 -8.21
N GLU A 156 -0.38 4.37 -9.12
CA GLU A 156 -0.47 2.93 -8.93
C GLU A 156 0.93 2.29 -8.91
N TYR A 157 1.04 1.06 -8.41
CA TYR A 157 2.29 0.28 -8.34
C TYR A 157 3.45 0.86 -7.50
N GLY A 158 3.20 1.97 -6.80
CA GLY A 158 4.08 2.49 -5.77
C GLY A 158 4.01 1.69 -4.48
N VAL A 159 4.81 2.12 -3.49
CA VAL A 159 4.95 1.44 -2.20
C VAL A 159 4.63 2.40 -1.07
N TYR A 160 4.13 1.88 0.05
CA TYR A 160 3.72 2.71 1.18
C TYR A 160 4.10 2.12 2.53
N THR A 161 4.13 3.00 3.53
CA THR A 161 4.26 2.59 4.93
C THR A 161 3.44 3.51 5.83
N ASN A 162 2.94 2.97 6.94
CA ASN A 162 2.26 3.75 7.97
C ASN A 162 3.21 4.05 9.13
N ALA A 163 3.21 5.29 9.62
CA ALA A 163 4.02 5.75 10.75
C ALA A 163 3.15 6.49 11.77
N PRO A 164 2.24 5.79 12.47
CA PRO A 164 1.30 6.42 13.40
C PRO A 164 2.00 7.12 14.57
N ALA A 165 3.18 6.65 14.97
CA ALA A 165 4.00 7.27 16.03
C ALA A 165 4.39 8.74 15.73
N ILE A 166 4.41 9.13 14.46
CA ILE A 166 4.67 10.51 14.03
C ILE A 166 3.49 11.10 13.24
N GLN A 167 2.30 10.48 13.31
CA GLN A 167 1.08 10.88 12.61
C GLN A 167 1.33 11.11 11.10
N ALA A 168 2.01 10.15 10.45
CA ALA A 168 2.33 10.24 9.03
C ALA A 168 2.10 8.92 8.28
N GLY A 169 1.67 9.05 7.02
CA GLY A 169 1.72 7.97 6.02
C GLY A 169 2.63 8.39 4.87
N PHE A 170 3.35 7.45 4.27
CA PHE A 170 4.26 7.74 3.15
C PHE A 170 4.00 6.85 1.97
N TRP A 171 4.13 7.39 0.76
CA TRP A 171 4.08 6.68 -0.51
C TRP A 171 5.26 7.07 -1.40
N ILE A 172 5.89 6.10 -2.07
CA ILE A 172 7.01 6.33 -2.99
C ILE A 172 6.77 5.61 -4.31
N GLY A 173 7.14 6.29 -5.40
CA GLY A 173 7.20 5.70 -6.74
C GLY A 173 5.82 5.39 -7.31
N GLY A 174 5.82 4.45 -8.26
CA GLY A 174 4.67 4.16 -9.10
C GLY A 174 4.52 5.18 -10.23
N TYR A 175 3.39 5.10 -10.92
CA TYR A 175 3.13 5.91 -12.11
C TYR A 175 1.66 6.29 -12.23
N ARG A 176 1.39 7.28 -13.08
CA ARG A 176 0.06 7.52 -13.63
C ARG A 176 -0.10 6.72 -14.93
N ALA A 177 -1.29 6.17 -15.13
CA ALA A 177 -1.69 5.50 -16.36
C ALA A 177 -3.20 5.59 -16.53
N SER A 178 -3.75 4.94 -17.55
CA SER A 178 -5.18 4.94 -17.85
C SER A 178 -6.08 4.41 -16.73
N GLY A 179 -5.51 3.65 -15.78
CA GLY A 179 -6.19 3.21 -14.56
C GLY A 179 -6.25 4.26 -13.44
N THR A 180 -5.44 5.32 -13.50
CA THR A 180 -5.37 6.35 -12.45
C THR A 180 -5.82 7.73 -12.92
N THR A 181 -5.77 7.99 -14.23
CA THR A 181 -6.15 9.27 -14.83
C THR A 181 -6.80 9.11 -16.20
N SER A 182 -7.82 9.92 -16.48
CA SER A 182 -8.52 9.99 -17.76
C SER A 182 -7.73 10.72 -18.84
N SER A 183 -6.67 11.45 -18.47
CA SER A 183 -5.80 12.12 -19.44
C SER A 183 -4.93 11.15 -20.25
N ILE A 184 -4.74 9.92 -19.77
CA ILE A 184 -3.99 8.86 -20.44
C ILE A 184 -4.99 7.84 -20.97
N THR A 185 -5.09 7.70 -22.29
CA THR A 185 -6.05 6.78 -22.93
C THR A 185 -5.39 5.56 -23.58
N ASP A 186 -4.07 5.48 -23.52
CA ASP A 186 -3.27 4.39 -24.08
C ASP A 186 -2.47 3.67 -22.97
N SER A 187 -1.40 2.97 -23.34
CA SER A 187 -0.53 2.25 -22.42
C SER A 187 0.64 3.09 -21.89
N THR A 188 0.58 4.42 -21.99
CA THR A 188 1.59 5.32 -21.42
C THR A 188 1.63 5.17 -19.90
N LYS A 189 2.85 5.20 -19.35
CA LYS A 189 3.10 5.30 -17.93
C LYS A 189 3.91 6.57 -17.66
N GLU A 190 3.39 7.45 -16.82
CA GLU A 190 4.10 8.65 -16.35
C GLU A 190 4.65 8.36 -14.95
N TYR A 191 5.95 8.08 -14.83
CA TYR A 191 6.53 7.65 -13.57
C TYR A 191 6.79 8.79 -12.59
N ALA A 192 6.36 8.58 -11.35
CA ALA A 192 6.67 9.49 -10.25
C ALA A 192 8.12 9.29 -9.78
N THR A 193 8.81 10.41 -9.54
CA THR A 193 10.16 10.45 -8.94
C THR A 193 10.16 11.07 -7.54
N GLY A 194 8.97 11.30 -6.99
CA GLY A 194 8.77 11.93 -5.70
C GLY A 194 8.31 10.96 -4.62
N MET A 195 8.20 11.51 -3.41
CA MET A 195 7.53 10.88 -2.29
C MET A 195 6.30 11.71 -1.91
N ILE A 196 5.24 11.05 -1.47
CA ILE A 196 4.07 11.71 -0.89
C ILE A 196 4.05 11.40 0.59
N GLN A 197 3.86 12.45 1.39
CA GLN A 197 3.59 12.35 2.81
C GLN A 197 2.15 12.77 3.07
N LEU A 198 1.41 11.96 3.82
CA LEU A 198 0.15 12.32 4.45
C LEU A 198 0.41 12.68 5.91
N ASN A 199 -0.11 13.81 6.37
CA ASN A 199 -0.26 14.11 7.79
C ASN A 199 -1.61 13.56 8.29
N THR A 200 -1.60 12.50 9.10
CA THR A 200 -2.82 11.80 9.53
C THR A 200 -3.57 12.51 10.66
N THR A 201 -3.02 13.62 11.20
CA THR A 201 -3.73 14.53 12.11
C THR A 201 -4.63 15.51 11.35
N THR A 202 -4.14 16.05 10.23
CA THR A 202 -4.81 17.13 9.47
C THR A 202 -5.45 16.66 8.17
N GLY A 203 -5.11 15.46 7.70
CA GLY A 203 -5.49 14.98 6.38
C GLY A 203 -4.84 15.77 5.25
N GLN A 204 -3.70 16.42 5.47
CA GLN A 204 -3.02 17.17 4.40
C GLN A 204 -1.92 16.32 3.76
N TYR A 205 -1.86 16.35 2.43
CA TYR A 205 -0.80 15.74 1.65
C TYR A 205 0.31 16.73 1.34
N THR A 206 1.54 16.24 1.21
CA THR A 206 2.70 17.02 0.80
C THR A 206 3.53 16.18 -0.15
N SER A 207 3.90 16.77 -1.29
CA SER A 207 4.89 16.20 -2.20
C SER A 207 6.29 16.57 -1.73
N LEU A 208 7.15 15.57 -1.65
CA LEU A 208 8.54 15.66 -1.23
C LEU A 208 9.43 15.09 -2.34
N ASP A 209 10.69 15.49 -2.33
CA ASP A 209 11.68 14.93 -3.24
C ASP A 209 11.91 13.44 -2.92
N GLY A 210 11.84 12.60 -3.95
CA GLY A 210 12.11 11.17 -3.85
C GLY A 210 13.57 10.84 -4.17
N PRO A 211 13.96 9.55 -4.03
CA PRO A 211 15.21 9.09 -4.62
C PRO A 211 15.13 9.34 -6.13
N TYR A 212 16.20 9.86 -6.73
CA TYR A 212 16.19 10.48 -8.07
C TYR A 212 15.70 9.60 -9.25
N GLU A 213 15.48 8.31 -9.04
CA GLU A 213 15.05 7.34 -10.05
C GLU A 213 13.58 6.94 -9.87
N ALA A 214 12.90 6.74 -10.99
CA ALA A 214 11.57 6.15 -10.99
C ALA A 214 11.63 4.71 -10.47
N VAL A 215 10.72 4.35 -9.58
CA VAL A 215 10.68 3.01 -8.97
C VAL A 215 9.26 2.50 -8.81
N GLU A 216 9.06 1.18 -8.87
CA GLU A 216 7.80 0.51 -8.56
C GLU A 216 8.06 -0.81 -7.80
N GLU A 217 7.04 -1.38 -7.16
CA GLU A 217 7.04 -2.79 -6.70
C GLU A 217 8.12 -3.20 -5.67
N GLY A 218 8.75 -2.23 -5.02
CA GLY A 218 9.69 -2.44 -3.92
C GLY A 218 8.99 -2.61 -2.57
N SER A 219 9.67 -2.20 -1.50
CA SER A 219 9.03 -2.01 -0.20
C SER A 219 9.49 -0.71 0.47
N LEU A 220 8.63 -0.17 1.34
CA LEU A 220 8.93 0.98 2.18
C LEU A 220 8.66 0.63 3.63
N SER A 221 9.65 0.84 4.50
CA SER A 221 9.56 0.52 5.92
C SER A 221 9.90 1.73 6.78
N TYR A 222 9.03 2.06 7.73
CA TYR A 222 9.31 3.05 8.77
C TYR A 222 10.08 2.42 9.94
N VAL A 223 11.19 3.02 10.34
CA VAL A 223 12.01 2.59 11.48
C VAL A 223 12.17 3.77 12.46
N PRO A 224 11.72 3.66 13.73
CA PRO A 224 11.73 4.77 14.69
C PRO A 224 13.10 4.99 15.34
N VAL A 225 14.09 5.39 14.53
CA VAL A 225 15.43 5.85 14.96
C VAL A 225 15.64 7.34 14.66
N GLY A 226 16.55 8.01 15.36
CA GLY A 226 16.66 9.46 15.28
C GLY A 226 15.43 10.19 15.86
N ASP A 227 15.22 11.45 15.46
CA ASP A 227 14.20 12.32 16.06
C ASP A 227 12.78 12.04 15.56
N ARG A 228 12.62 11.68 14.29
CA ARG A 228 11.31 11.38 13.66
C ARG A 228 11.26 10.03 12.98
N GLY A 229 12.28 9.19 13.11
CA GLY A 229 12.38 7.95 12.35
C GLY A 229 13.08 8.14 11.00
N ILE A 230 13.33 7.00 10.35
CA ILE A 230 13.78 6.91 8.97
C ILE A 230 12.78 6.10 8.15
N LEU A 231 12.80 6.31 6.83
CA LEU A 231 12.20 5.38 5.88
C LEU A 231 13.31 4.59 5.20
N VAL A 232 13.09 3.29 5.01
CA VAL A 232 14.00 2.41 4.27
C VAL A 232 13.25 1.87 3.05
N TYR A 233 13.70 2.27 1.86
CA TYR A 233 13.20 1.75 0.59
C TYR A 233 14.12 0.63 0.09
N ILE A 234 13.54 -0.51 -0.28
CA ILE A 234 14.27 -1.71 -0.69
C ILE A 234 13.76 -2.21 -2.04
N GLY A 235 14.69 -2.55 -2.94
CA GLY A 235 14.41 -3.36 -4.12
C GLY A 235 13.39 -2.78 -5.09
N GLY A 236 12.54 -3.66 -5.60
CA GLY A 236 11.56 -3.34 -6.64
C GLY A 236 12.18 -3.26 -8.01
N ASP A 237 11.53 -2.50 -8.89
CA ASP A 237 11.85 -2.42 -10.29
C ASP A 237 12.04 -0.96 -10.73
N VAL A 238 12.94 -0.75 -11.68
CA VAL A 238 13.27 0.54 -12.28
C VAL A 238 12.93 0.47 -13.78
N PRO A 239 12.12 1.42 -14.30
CA PRO A 239 11.83 1.47 -15.72
C PRO A 239 13.06 1.95 -16.50
N SER A 240 13.26 1.44 -17.72
CA SER A 240 14.36 1.88 -18.59
C SER A 240 14.22 3.33 -19.07
N ILE A 241 12.99 3.85 -19.09
CA ILE A 241 12.64 5.20 -19.54
C ILE A 241 11.53 5.72 -18.61
N LYS A 242 11.63 7.00 -18.21
CA LYS A 242 10.73 7.61 -17.22
C LYS A 242 9.31 7.84 -17.75
N ASP A 243 9.13 8.25 -19.00
CA ASP A 243 7.83 8.74 -19.50
C ASP A 243 7.60 8.35 -20.97
N GLU A 244 7.39 7.06 -21.27
CA GLU A 244 7.07 6.60 -22.63
C GLU A 244 6.20 5.33 -22.63
N ILE A 245 5.64 5.02 -23.81
CA ILE A 245 4.99 3.74 -24.09
C ILE A 245 6.08 2.65 -24.15
N ASN A 246 5.81 1.49 -23.55
CA ASN A 246 6.67 0.29 -23.57
C ASN A 246 8.00 0.39 -22.80
N ALA A 247 8.04 1.10 -21.67
CA ALA A 247 9.18 1.00 -20.75
C ALA A 247 9.43 -0.47 -20.35
N THR A 248 10.69 -0.91 -20.42
CA THR A 248 11.10 -2.23 -19.93
C THR A 248 11.52 -2.12 -18.48
N MET A 249 11.12 -3.07 -17.65
CA MET A 249 11.49 -3.09 -16.23
C MET A 249 12.80 -3.84 -16.01
N ASN A 250 13.68 -3.24 -15.21
CA ASN A 250 14.86 -3.89 -14.67
C ASN A 250 14.72 -4.02 -13.16
N SER A 251 15.25 -5.09 -12.57
CA SER A 251 15.25 -5.18 -11.11
C SER A 251 16.22 -4.15 -10.53
N ASN A 252 15.78 -3.45 -9.49
CA ASN A 252 16.62 -2.52 -8.75
C ASN A 252 17.75 -3.28 -8.03
N SER A 253 18.84 -2.58 -7.70
CA SER A 253 19.95 -3.17 -6.96
C SER A 253 19.53 -3.52 -5.52
N TRP A 254 19.95 -4.71 -5.06
CA TRP A 254 19.80 -5.15 -3.66
C TRP A 254 21.10 -5.06 -2.85
N ASN A 255 22.15 -4.47 -3.43
CA ASN A 255 23.42 -4.22 -2.75
C ASN A 255 23.42 -2.92 -1.93
N HIS A 256 22.31 -2.18 -1.96
CA HIS A 256 22.11 -0.98 -1.18
C HIS A 256 20.61 -0.77 -0.91
N VAL A 257 20.32 0.12 0.03
CA VAL A 257 18.98 0.61 0.32
C VAL A 257 18.98 2.14 0.33
N GLN A 258 17.86 2.73 -0.05
CA GLN A 258 17.67 4.17 0.10
C GLN A 258 17.09 4.44 1.49
N VAL A 259 17.77 5.28 2.26
CA VAL A 259 17.37 5.65 3.62
C VAL A 259 16.99 7.13 3.63
N TYR A 260 15.78 7.47 4.06
CA TYR A 260 15.35 8.84 4.25
C TYR A 260 15.31 9.20 5.73
N ASP A 261 16.08 10.19 6.15
CA ASP A 261 15.91 10.83 7.44
C ASP A 261 14.73 11.80 7.39
N ILE A 262 13.66 11.48 8.12
CA ILE A 262 12.42 12.26 8.13
C ILE A 262 12.61 13.63 8.77
N ALA A 263 13.47 13.73 9.80
CA ALA A 263 13.72 15.01 10.47
C ALA A 263 14.67 15.89 9.67
N GLY A 264 15.73 15.29 9.13
CA GLY A 264 16.73 15.97 8.30
C GLY A 264 16.30 16.24 6.86
N ALA A 265 15.18 15.66 6.41
CA ALA A 265 14.69 15.71 5.04
C ALA A 265 15.77 15.34 4.00
N LYS A 266 16.51 14.25 4.26
CA LYS A 266 17.67 13.85 3.46
C LYS A 266 17.66 12.37 3.13
N TRP A 267 17.90 12.06 1.86
CA TRP A 267 18.13 10.71 1.35
C TRP A 267 19.60 10.32 1.43
N TYR A 268 19.84 9.05 1.75
CA TYR A 268 21.15 8.41 1.78
C TYR A 268 21.09 7.09 1.01
N ASN A 269 22.12 6.81 0.22
CA ASN A 269 22.28 5.52 -0.44
C ASN A 269 23.23 4.64 0.40
N GLN A 270 22.67 3.79 1.26
CA GLN A 270 23.44 2.96 2.20
C GLN A 270 23.67 1.57 1.63
N SER A 271 24.93 1.22 1.39
CA SER A 271 25.32 -0.13 0.97
C SER A 271 24.95 -1.17 2.02
N THR A 272 24.53 -2.33 1.54
CA THR A 272 24.23 -3.50 2.36
C THR A 272 25.28 -4.59 2.19
N THR A 273 25.36 -5.51 3.14
CA THR A 273 26.21 -6.70 3.06
C THR A 273 25.38 -7.98 3.24
N GLY A 274 25.99 -9.15 3.04
CA GLY A 274 25.27 -10.43 3.01
C GLY A 274 24.71 -10.73 1.63
N THR A 275 23.88 -11.76 1.53
CA THR A 275 23.33 -12.25 0.26
C THR A 275 21.80 -12.25 0.32
N VAL A 276 21.18 -11.71 -0.72
CA VAL A 276 19.72 -11.71 -0.89
C VAL A 276 19.41 -11.72 -2.39
N ALA A 277 18.39 -12.47 -2.79
CA ALA A 277 17.92 -12.48 -4.17
C ALA A 277 17.05 -11.24 -4.45
N SER A 278 17.28 -10.62 -5.61
CA SER A 278 16.43 -9.55 -6.11
C SER A 278 15.02 -10.06 -6.39
N ARG A 279 14.02 -9.23 -6.11
CA ARG A 279 12.61 -9.60 -6.30
C ARG A 279 11.71 -8.40 -6.49
N THR A 280 10.58 -8.64 -7.14
CA THR A 280 9.48 -7.70 -7.36
C THR A 280 8.20 -8.20 -6.66
N GLN A 281 7.26 -7.30 -6.39
CA GLN A 281 5.93 -7.59 -5.83
C GLN A 281 5.97 -8.38 -4.53
N PHE A 282 7.03 -8.21 -3.75
CA PHE A 282 7.18 -8.78 -2.42
C PHE A 282 6.53 -7.86 -1.39
N CYS A 283 6.49 -8.29 -0.14
CA CYS A 283 6.13 -7.41 0.97
C CYS A 283 7.27 -7.34 1.98
N ALA A 284 7.27 -6.30 2.82
CA ALA A 284 8.17 -6.21 3.95
C ALA A 284 7.46 -5.82 5.25
N SER A 285 8.05 -6.18 6.39
CA SER A 285 7.59 -5.74 7.70
C SER A 285 8.74 -5.63 8.70
N VAL A 286 8.60 -4.71 9.66
CA VAL A 286 9.63 -4.39 10.64
C VAL A 286 9.35 -5.12 11.96
N GLN A 287 10.35 -5.82 12.46
CA GLN A 287 10.41 -6.36 13.81
C GLN A 287 11.46 -5.61 14.63
N GLN A 288 11.20 -5.37 15.92
CA GLN A 288 12.16 -4.74 16.81
C GLN A 288 12.68 -5.74 17.84
N GLU A 289 14.01 -5.90 17.86
CA GLU A 289 14.71 -6.54 18.97
C GLU A 289 14.96 -5.49 20.06
N LYS A 290 14.20 -5.59 21.16
CA LYS A 290 14.24 -4.57 22.21
C LYS A 290 15.57 -4.54 22.97
N SER A 291 16.24 -5.68 23.14
CA SER A 291 17.45 -5.79 23.95
C SER A 291 18.66 -5.09 23.33
N SER A 292 18.81 -5.20 22.01
CA SER A 292 19.89 -4.59 21.23
C SER A 292 19.49 -3.27 20.58
N PHE A 293 18.22 -2.87 20.69
CA PHE A 293 17.64 -1.73 19.99
C PHE A 293 17.94 -1.79 18.47
N SER A 294 17.85 -3.00 17.91
CA SER A 294 18.00 -3.25 16.48
C SER A 294 16.66 -3.58 15.84
N TYR A 295 16.56 -3.34 14.54
CA TYR A 295 15.35 -3.57 13.76
C TYR A 295 15.65 -4.54 12.63
N GLN A 296 14.71 -5.44 12.38
CA GLN A 296 14.82 -6.47 11.35
C GLN A 296 13.69 -6.25 10.36
N ILE A 297 14.03 -5.86 9.14
CA ILE A 297 13.07 -5.66 8.05
C ILE A 297 12.95 -6.98 7.30
N PHE A 298 11.95 -7.78 7.67
CA PHE A 298 11.63 -9.04 7.01
C PHE A 298 11.05 -8.78 5.62
N VAL A 299 11.51 -9.52 4.63
CA VAL A 299 11.07 -9.54 3.24
C VAL A 299 10.52 -10.92 2.93
N LEU A 300 9.27 -10.99 2.50
CA LEU A 300 8.55 -12.23 2.26
C LEU A 300 7.99 -12.26 0.83
N GLY A 301 8.06 -13.43 0.21
CA GLY A 301 7.44 -13.67 -1.09
C GLY A 301 8.06 -12.86 -2.22
N GLY A 302 7.22 -12.52 -3.20
CA GLY A 302 7.60 -11.86 -4.45
C GLY A 302 7.94 -12.86 -5.55
N ALA A 303 8.50 -12.34 -6.63
CA ALA A 303 8.95 -13.14 -7.77
C ALA A 303 10.25 -12.58 -8.37
N ASP A 304 10.99 -13.43 -9.07
CA ASP A 304 12.07 -12.98 -9.95
C ASP A 304 11.48 -12.30 -11.18
N LEU A 305 11.95 -11.10 -11.52
CA LEU A 305 11.40 -10.31 -12.61
C LEU A 305 11.60 -10.97 -13.98
N LYS A 306 12.67 -11.76 -14.16
CA LYS A 306 13.07 -12.32 -15.45
C LYS A 306 12.50 -13.72 -15.67
N SER A 307 12.71 -14.64 -14.74
CA SER A 307 12.18 -16.01 -14.82
C SER A 307 10.69 -16.06 -14.51
N LYS A 308 10.18 -15.07 -13.75
CA LYS A 308 8.80 -15.00 -13.25
C LYS A 308 8.46 -16.09 -12.23
N ASP A 309 9.48 -16.76 -11.70
CA ASP A 309 9.31 -17.74 -10.64
C ASP A 309 9.01 -17.03 -9.33
N THR A 310 8.03 -17.53 -8.59
CA THR A 310 7.69 -17.01 -7.27
C THR A 310 8.72 -17.48 -6.23
N ILE A 311 9.00 -16.62 -5.25
CA ILE A 311 10.08 -16.82 -4.29
C ILE A 311 9.54 -17.26 -2.94
N LEU A 312 10.13 -18.32 -2.38
CA LEU A 312 9.83 -18.83 -1.04
C LEU A 312 10.72 -18.23 0.05
N ASP A 313 11.94 -17.83 -0.32
CA ASP A 313 12.95 -17.38 0.61
C ASP A 313 12.44 -16.19 1.43
N VAL A 314 12.59 -16.30 2.75
CA VAL A 314 12.40 -15.20 3.68
C VAL A 314 13.77 -14.68 4.08
N ASN A 315 13.98 -13.39 3.92
CA ASN A 315 15.22 -12.71 4.31
C ASN A 315 14.87 -11.54 5.22
N TYR A 316 15.81 -11.08 6.02
CA TYR A 316 15.64 -9.84 6.75
C TYR A 316 16.91 -8.99 6.73
N LEU A 317 16.72 -7.68 6.61
CA LEU A 317 17.79 -6.69 6.71
C LEU A 317 17.85 -6.19 8.15
N SER A 318 19.01 -6.35 8.78
CA SER A 318 19.25 -5.81 10.12
C SER A 318 19.69 -4.35 10.06
N ILE A 319 19.11 -3.52 10.93
CA ILE A 319 19.42 -2.11 11.14
C ILE A 319 19.89 -1.96 12.60
N PRO A 320 21.07 -1.39 12.88
CA PRO A 320 21.84 -0.51 12.00
C PRO A 320 22.97 -1.17 11.21
N SER A 321 23.15 -2.50 11.21
CA SER A 321 24.29 -3.12 10.51
C SER A 321 24.18 -3.11 8.99
N PHE A 322 22.98 -2.92 8.44
CA PHE A 322 22.64 -3.03 7.02
C PHE A 322 23.12 -4.36 6.41
N LYS A 323 22.99 -5.44 7.18
CA LYS A 323 23.38 -6.80 6.77
C LYS A 323 22.15 -7.68 6.57
N TRP A 324 22.14 -8.41 5.46
CA TRP A 324 21.12 -9.40 5.13
C TRP A 324 21.37 -10.73 5.83
N TYR A 325 20.29 -11.31 6.34
CA TYR A 325 20.23 -12.65 6.88
C TYR A 325 19.11 -13.44 6.21
N SER A 326 19.22 -14.76 6.25
CA SER A 326 18.16 -15.67 5.81
C SER A 326 17.40 -16.19 7.02
N ALA A 327 16.09 -16.31 6.86
CA ALA A 327 15.20 -17.03 7.76
C ALA A 327 14.72 -18.31 7.07
N VAL A 328 14.00 -19.15 7.81
CA VAL A 328 13.31 -20.31 7.21
C VAL A 328 12.32 -19.84 6.12
N PRO A 329 12.32 -20.48 4.93
CA PRO A 329 11.41 -20.13 3.83
C PRO A 329 9.92 -20.27 4.17
N LEU A 330 9.07 -19.68 3.32
CA LEU A 330 7.62 -19.90 3.34
C LEU A 330 7.28 -21.34 2.95
N ASP A 331 6.11 -21.82 3.39
CA ASP A 331 5.58 -23.12 2.97
C ASP A 331 5.00 -23.06 1.55
N ASP A 332 4.41 -21.91 1.19
CA ASP A 332 3.74 -21.65 -0.08
C ASP A 332 4.23 -20.31 -0.65
N PRO A 333 4.59 -20.24 -1.95
CA PRO A 333 5.09 -19.01 -2.51
C PRO A 333 3.95 -18.06 -2.81
N ARG A 334 4.16 -16.76 -2.58
CA ARG A 334 3.20 -15.73 -2.94
C ARG A 334 3.90 -14.46 -3.40
N MET A 335 3.39 -13.89 -4.49
CA MET A 335 3.78 -12.57 -4.97
C MET A 335 2.56 -11.63 -4.95
N THR A 336 2.78 -10.34 -5.13
CA THR A 336 1.71 -9.34 -5.16
C THR A 336 1.05 -9.16 -3.79
N LEU A 337 1.88 -9.19 -2.73
CA LEU A 337 1.46 -9.22 -1.32
C LEU A 337 1.48 -7.85 -0.67
N THR A 338 0.62 -7.70 0.34
CA THR A 338 0.73 -6.62 1.34
C THR A 338 1.06 -7.26 2.68
N CYS A 339 1.96 -6.64 3.45
CA CYS A 339 2.30 -7.13 4.78
C CYS A 339 1.99 -6.11 5.87
N VAL A 340 1.40 -6.62 6.95
CA VAL A 340 1.11 -5.91 8.19
C VAL A 340 1.49 -6.81 9.34
N THR A 341 1.75 -6.27 10.52
CA THR A 341 2.31 -7.04 11.63
C THR A 341 1.62 -6.73 12.93
N TYR A 342 1.30 -7.80 13.67
CA TYR A 342 0.76 -7.73 15.01
C TYR A 342 1.68 -8.51 15.94
N GLY A 343 2.40 -7.80 16.80
CA GLY A 343 3.44 -8.43 17.60
C GLY A 343 4.53 -9.02 16.71
N ARG A 344 4.87 -10.29 16.92
CA ARG A 344 5.86 -11.01 16.10
C ARG A 344 5.27 -11.71 14.86
N GLN A 345 3.95 -11.64 14.68
CA GLN A 345 3.23 -12.34 13.61
C GLN A 345 3.02 -11.40 12.42
N ILE A 346 3.63 -11.76 11.29
CA ILE A 346 3.54 -11.03 10.02
C ILE A 346 2.39 -11.64 9.22
N PHE A 347 1.36 -10.84 8.93
CA PHE A 347 0.30 -11.22 8.00
C PHE A 347 0.74 -10.91 6.58
N GLY A 348 0.83 -11.93 5.73
CA GLY A 348 0.91 -11.74 4.27
C GLY A 348 -0.49 -11.81 3.67
N ILE A 349 -0.96 -10.71 3.10
CA ILE A 349 -2.34 -10.51 2.66
C ILE A 349 -2.44 -10.49 1.13
N GLY A 350 -3.38 -11.27 0.62
CA GLY A 350 -3.70 -11.46 -0.78
C GLY A 350 -2.63 -12.23 -1.53
N GLY A 351 -2.23 -11.62 -2.65
CA GLY A 351 -1.23 -12.16 -3.55
C GLY A 351 -1.68 -13.39 -4.34
N ARG A 352 -0.78 -13.83 -5.20
CA ARG A 352 -0.96 -14.96 -6.11
C ARG A 352 0.21 -15.94 -6.01
N ARG A 353 -0.07 -17.24 -6.17
CA ARG A 353 0.93 -18.33 -6.07
C ARG A 353 1.89 -18.40 -7.25
N ALA A 354 1.51 -17.84 -8.40
CA ALA A 354 2.29 -17.83 -9.63
C ALA A 354 2.13 -16.49 -10.34
N TRP A 355 3.10 -16.14 -11.20
CA TRP A 355 3.00 -14.99 -12.11
C TRP A 355 1.98 -15.28 -13.22
N ALA A 356 0.71 -15.18 -12.86
CA ALA A 356 -0.40 -15.47 -13.73
C ALA A 356 -1.55 -14.50 -13.47
N GLU A 357 -2.30 -14.18 -14.51
CA GLU A 357 -3.52 -13.38 -14.42
C GLU A 357 -4.76 -14.28 -14.36
N ASP A 358 -5.90 -13.68 -13.99
CA ASP A 358 -7.22 -14.31 -13.99
C ASP A 358 -7.27 -15.61 -13.17
N GLY A 359 -8.00 -16.62 -13.65
CA GLY A 359 -8.21 -17.88 -12.92
C GLY A 359 -6.94 -18.68 -12.70
N LYS A 360 -5.88 -18.39 -13.46
CA LYS A 360 -4.57 -19.01 -13.28
C LYS A 360 -3.81 -18.43 -12.09
N ALA A 361 -4.21 -17.24 -11.59
CA ALA A 361 -3.70 -16.66 -10.35
C ALA A 361 -4.14 -17.44 -9.10
N GLY A 362 -5.14 -18.33 -9.22
CA GLY A 362 -5.62 -19.21 -8.16
C GLY A 362 -6.84 -18.68 -7.39
N CYS A 363 -7.40 -19.58 -6.60
CA CYS A 363 -8.44 -19.33 -5.61
C CYS A 363 -7.91 -19.70 -4.22
N TYR A 364 -8.42 -19.03 -3.20
CA TYR A 364 -7.94 -19.14 -1.83
C TYR A 364 -9.12 -19.18 -0.86
N ASP A 365 -9.03 -20.05 0.14
CA ASP A 365 -10.04 -20.13 1.20
C ASP A 365 -9.97 -18.93 2.14
N ALA A 366 -8.79 -18.33 2.27
CA ALA A 366 -8.56 -17.15 3.08
C ALA A 366 -7.50 -16.22 2.47
N PRO A 367 -7.63 -14.90 2.69
CA PRO A 367 -6.78 -13.91 2.05
C PRO A 367 -5.44 -13.73 2.74
N ALA A 368 -5.28 -14.18 3.99
CA ALA A 368 -4.05 -13.99 4.72
C ALA A 368 -3.40 -15.31 5.16
N PHE A 369 -2.08 -15.32 5.20
CA PHE A 369 -1.28 -16.29 5.95
C PHE A 369 -0.50 -15.57 7.05
N ILE A 370 -0.02 -16.31 8.06
CA ILE A 370 0.85 -15.76 9.11
C ILE A 370 2.23 -16.39 8.98
N TYR A 371 3.25 -15.55 9.01
CA TYR A 371 4.63 -15.95 9.28
C TYR A 371 5.03 -15.43 10.66
N ASP A 372 5.40 -16.33 11.57
CA ASP A 372 5.88 -15.97 12.90
C ASP A 372 7.39 -15.74 12.84
N ALA A 373 7.80 -14.48 12.97
CA ALA A 373 9.20 -14.07 12.86
C ALA A 373 10.09 -14.67 13.94
N GLN A 374 9.54 -15.08 15.10
CA GLN A 374 10.33 -15.68 16.17
C GLN A 374 10.64 -17.15 15.93
N SER A 375 9.64 -17.92 15.48
CA SER A 375 9.83 -19.34 15.18
C SER A 375 10.32 -19.58 13.75
N GLU A 376 10.32 -18.54 12.92
CA GLU A 376 10.61 -18.59 11.48
C GLU A 376 9.75 -19.69 10.82
N ALA A 377 8.42 -19.56 10.93
CA ALA A 377 7.53 -20.57 10.38
C ALA A 377 6.16 -19.99 10.02
N THR A 378 5.55 -20.57 8.99
CA THR A 378 4.14 -20.30 8.68
C THR A 378 3.24 -20.88 9.78
N ARG A 379 2.22 -20.14 10.19
CA ARG A 379 1.24 -20.56 11.19
C ARG A 379 -0.17 -20.59 10.60
N SER A 380 -0.93 -21.60 10.99
CA SER A 380 -2.36 -21.74 10.66
C SER A 380 -3.27 -20.97 11.62
N SER A 381 -2.76 -20.51 12.76
CA SER A 381 -3.56 -19.80 13.77
C SER A 381 -2.83 -18.58 14.31
N PHE A 382 -3.59 -17.50 14.42
CA PHE A 382 -3.20 -16.28 15.11
C PHE A 382 -3.33 -16.44 16.62
N ASP A 383 -2.38 -15.88 17.35
CA ASP A 383 -2.46 -15.75 18.81
C ASP A 383 -2.03 -14.34 19.26
N PRO A 384 -2.92 -13.52 19.82
CA PRO A 384 -2.58 -12.16 20.24
C PRO A 384 -1.55 -12.10 21.38
N ALA A 385 -1.31 -13.20 22.11
CA ALA A 385 -0.29 -13.25 23.15
C ALA A 385 1.14 -13.26 22.58
N LEU A 386 1.33 -13.62 21.30
CA LEU A 386 2.63 -13.70 20.64
C LEU A 386 3.09 -12.30 20.17
N SER A 387 3.57 -11.51 21.14
CA SER A 387 3.92 -10.10 20.92
C SER A 387 5.42 -9.80 20.83
N SER A 388 6.25 -10.51 21.60
CA SER A 388 7.68 -10.27 21.66
C SER A 388 8.44 -11.01 20.57
N PHE A 389 9.33 -10.30 19.89
CA PHE A 389 10.31 -10.84 18.96
C PHE A 389 11.70 -10.80 19.59
N SER A 390 12.49 -11.84 19.34
CA SER A 390 13.92 -11.86 19.59
C SER A 390 14.69 -12.61 18.52
N LEU A 391 15.92 -12.18 18.27
CA LEU A 391 16.84 -12.76 17.31
C LEU A 391 17.30 -14.15 17.73
N SER A 392 17.62 -14.99 16.74
CA SER A 392 18.35 -16.23 16.98
C SER A 392 19.72 -15.94 17.59
N SER A 393 20.26 -16.88 18.38
CA SER A 393 21.56 -16.70 19.04
C SER A 393 22.70 -16.48 18.05
N SER A 394 22.66 -17.10 16.88
CA SER A 394 23.66 -16.91 15.81
C SER A 394 23.59 -15.52 15.23
N THR A 395 22.40 -15.03 14.84
CA THR A 395 22.23 -13.68 14.30
C THR A 395 22.56 -12.62 15.34
N ALA A 396 22.11 -12.79 16.59
CA ALA A 396 22.43 -11.87 17.68
C ALA A 396 23.95 -11.79 17.93
N SER A 397 24.66 -12.93 17.88
CA SER A 397 26.12 -12.96 18.04
C SER A 397 26.85 -12.26 16.88
N ASP A 398 26.39 -12.46 15.64
CA ASP A 398 26.95 -11.82 14.46
C ASP A 398 26.71 -10.29 14.47
N ILE A 399 25.50 -9.84 14.81
CA ILE A 399 25.20 -8.41 15.00
C ILE A 399 26.05 -7.82 16.12
N LYS A 400 26.26 -8.54 17.23
CA LYS A 400 27.15 -8.08 18.30
C LYS A 400 28.59 -7.91 17.83
N ALA A 401 29.07 -8.79 16.95
CA ALA A 401 30.41 -8.71 16.37
C ALA A 401 30.54 -7.59 15.33
N SER A 402 29.48 -7.26 14.61
CA SER A 402 29.45 -6.22 13.56
C SER A 402 28.16 -5.40 13.62
N ALA A 403 28.03 -4.58 14.66
CA ALA A 403 26.81 -3.84 14.99
C ALA A 403 26.45 -2.76 13.97
N SER A 404 27.45 -2.22 13.26
CA SER A 404 27.33 -1.16 12.26
C SER A 404 27.94 -1.61 10.93
N PRO A 405 27.57 -1.00 9.79
CA PRO A 405 28.26 -1.22 8.53
C PRO A 405 29.72 -0.78 8.65
N SER A 406 30.59 -1.40 7.85
CA SER A 406 32.00 -1.00 7.74
C SER A 406 32.16 0.39 7.12
N GLN A 407 31.22 0.78 6.26
CA GLN A 407 31.17 2.10 5.64
C GLN A 407 29.74 2.65 5.70
N TRP A 408 29.62 3.81 6.32
CA TRP A 408 28.40 4.62 6.28
C TRP A 408 28.37 5.44 5.00
N ALA A 409 27.19 5.57 4.39
CA ALA A 409 26.98 6.45 3.24
C ALA A 409 27.33 7.91 3.57
N ASP A 410 27.04 8.32 4.80
CA ASP A 410 27.27 9.66 5.32
C ASP A 410 27.42 9.61 6.85
N PRO A 411 28.34 10.35 7.47
CA PRO A 411 28.45 10.46 8.92
C PRO A 411 27.16 10.88 9.62
N ALA A 412 26.33 11.72 9.00
CA ALA A 412 25.04 12.16 9.55
C ALA A 412 24.07 10.98 9.71
N LEU A 413 24.03 10.05 8.75
CA LEU A 413 23.21 8.84 8.86
C LEU A 413 23.60 8.00 10.08
N ARG A 414 24.90 7.86 10.33
CA ARG A 414 25.41 7.14 11.51
C ARG A 414 24.88 7.76 12.82
N THR A 415 24.82 9.09 12.92
CA THR A 415 24.40 9.76 14.16
C THR A 415 22.96 9.44 14.57
N LEU A 416 22.10 9.07 13.62
CA LEU A 416 20.71 8.67 13.89
C LEU A 416 20.62 7.40 14.77
N PHE A 417 21.67 6.58 14.77
CA PHE A 417 21.72 5.30 15.48
C PHE A 417 22.51 5.33 16.79
N GLY A 418 22.91 6.51 17.29
CA GLY A 418 23.77 6.65 18.48
C GLY A 418 23.26 5.95 19.76
N LYS A 419 21.94 5.77 19.92
CA LYS A 419 21.35 4.97 21.03
C LYS A 419 21.47 3.45 20.81
N SER A 420 21.41 3.00 19.55
CA SER A 420 21.53 1.60 19.14
C SER A 420 22.98 1.12 19.29
N GLU A 421 23.95 1.89 18.79
CA GLU A 421 25.40 1.56 18.94
C GLU A 421 25.82 1.53 20.43
N ALA A 422 25.34 2.46 21.26
CA ALA A 422 25.70 2.51 22.68
C ALA A 422 25.22 1.27 23.47
N THR A 423 24.00 0.81 23.21
CA THR A 423 23.39 -0.33 23.93
C THR A 423 24.07 -1.66 23.57
N ILE A 424 24.43 -1.84 22.29
CA ILE A 424 25.17 -3.02 21.81
C ILE A 424 26.57 -3.07 22.43
N ASN A 425 27.25 -1.92 22.56
CA ASN A 425 28.58 -1.84 23.14
C ASN A 425 28.60 -2.05 24.67
N THR A 426 27.55 -1.64 25.40
CA THR A 426 27.48 -1.89 26.86
C THR A 426 27.33 -3.37 27.23
N SER A 427 26.81 -4.21 26.33
CA SER A 427 26.71 -5.67 26.56
C SER A 427 28.02 -6.43 26.29
N ALA A 428 29.09 -5.73 25.91
CA ALA A 428 30.42 -6.29 25.67
C ALA A 428 31.32 -6.34 26.92
N ASN A 429 30.92 -5.71 28.04
CA ASN A 429 31.80 -5.55 29.22
C ASN A 429 31.45 -6.40 30.46
N ASN A 430 30.48 -7.31 30.39
CA ASN A 430 30.20 -8.21 31.51
C ASN A 430 30.64 -9.65 31.20
N GLU A 431 31.95 -9.88 31.24
CA GLU A 431 32.55 -11.15 31.66
C GLU A 431 34.05 -10.96 31.98
N THR A 432 34.36 -10.71 33.26
CA THR A 432 35.24 -11.52 34.14
C THR A 432 35.80 -10.65 35.28
N SER A 433 35.53 -11.14 36.49
CA SER A 433 35.84 -10.71 37.87
C SER A 433 37.09 -9.86 38.17
N SER A 434 36.93 -8.89 39.09
CA SER A 434 37.55 -9.00 40.43
C SER A 434 36.91 -8.04 41.45
N THR A 435 36.77 -8.56 42.66
CA THR A 435 36.17 -7.99 43.86
C THR A 435 36.95 -6.76 44.35
N SER A 436 36.27 -5.65 44.62
CA SER A 436 36.71 -4.66 45.62
C SER A 436 35.51 -3.93 46.21
N GLU A 437 35.55 -3.79 47.53
CA GLU A 437 34.54 -3.21 48.43
C GLU A 437 34.20 -1.73 48.13
N PRO A 438 33.05 -1.25 48.63
CA PRO A 438 32.45 0.02 48.21
C PRO A 438 33.12 1.22 48.87
N GLN A 439 33.45 2.25 48.08
CA GLN A 439 33.65 3.60 48.60
C GLN A 439 32.38 4.43 48.39
N GLU A 440 31.86 4.92 49.51
CA GLU A 440 30.93 6.04 49.57
C GLU A 440 31.53 7.27 48.90
N VAL A 441 30.76 7.88 48.00
CA VAL A 441 30.82 9.34 47.79
C VAL A 441 29.39 9.86 47.85
N ASN A 442 29.06 10.44 49.00
CA ASN A 442 27.96 11.37 49.16
C ASN A 442 28.29 12.66 48.41
N THR A 443 27.45 13.05 47.45
CA THR A 443 27.15 14.47 47.22
C THR A 443 25.79 14.60 46.54
N SER A 444 24.87 15.13 47.35
CA SER A 444 23.60 15.77 47.02
C SER A 444 23.72 16.84 45.92
N ASP A 445 22.88 16.76 44.89
CA ASP A 445 22.48 17.94 44.10
C ASP A 445 21.00 17.85 43.67
N PRO A 446 20.12 18.74 44.16
CA PRO A 446 18.68 18.74 43.89
C PRO A 446 18.34 19.56 42.65
N ALA A 447 18.69 19.09 41.45
CA ALA A 447 18.41 19.82 40.21
C ALA A 447 17.49 19.11 39.19
N ILE A 448 17.08 17.85 39.42
CA ILE A 448 16.40 17.03 38.40
C ILE A 448 14.90 16.77 38.71
N ARG A 449 14.34 17.35 39.78
CA ARG A 449 12.91 17.14 40.16
C ARG A 449 11.96 18.31 39.87
N GLY A 450 12.44 19.41 39.27
CA GLY A 450 11.63 20.62 39.06
C GLY A 450 11.02 20.84 37.67
N ALA A 451 11.42 20.09 36.63
CA ALA A 451 11.12 20.45 35.24
C ALA A 451 9.89 19.76 34.62
N ILE A 452 9.24 18.81 35.32
CA ILE A 452 8.10 18.04 34.76
C ILE A 452 6.79 18.29 35.53
N ALA A 453 6.80 19.14 36.57
CA ALA A 453 5.58 19.54 37.29
C ALA A 453 5.11 20.99 37.01
N GLY A 454 5.82 21.77 36.19
CA GLY A 454 5.48 23.17 35.87
C GLY A 454 4.81 23.41 34.52
N GLY A 455 4.74 22.40 33.63
CA GLY A 455 4.28 22.56 32.24
C GLY A 455 2.77 22.55 32.03
N VAL A 456 1.99 22.03 32.97
CA VAL A 456 0.53 21.82 32.79
C VAL A 456 -0.29 23.03 33.24
N ALA A 457 0.21 23.83 34.19
CA ALA A 457 -0.47 25.05 34.63
C ALA A 457 -0.21 26.28 33.72
N GLY A 458 0.96 26.36 33.07
CA GLY A 458 1.29 27.44 32.14
C GLY A 458 0.59 27.31 30.77
N GLY A 459 0.38 26.08 30.29
CA GLY A 459 -0.26 25.81 29.01
C GLY A 459 -1.73 26.21 28.95
N VAL A 460 -2.48 26.01 30.04
CA VAL A 460 -3.93 26.34 30.10
C VAL A 460 -4.15 27.86 30.14
N ALA A 461 -3.30 28.61 30.85
CA ALA A 461 -3.36 30.07 30.87
C ALA A 461 -2.95 30.69 29.52
N GLY A 462 -1.92 30.13 28.87
CA GLY A 462 -1.49 30.56 27.54
C GLY A 462 -2.55 30.31 26.46
N LEU A 463 -3.20 29.14 26.48
CA LEU A 463 -4.23 28.79 25.51
C LEU A 463 -5.50 29.66 25.69
N ALA A 464 -5.89 29.96 26.94
CA ALA A 464 -7.02 30.84 27.22
C ALA A 464 -6.77 32.29 26.73
N LEU A 465 -5.54 32.80 26.87
CA LEU A 465 -5.15 34.12 26.36
C LEU A 465 -5.18 34.18 24.83
N ILE A 466 -4.71 33.14 24.15
CA ILE A 466 -4.71 33.07 22.68
C ILE A 466 -6.15 33.01 22.14
N ILE A 467 -7.02 32.22 22.76
CA ILE A 467 -8.44 32.14 22.38
C ILE A 467 -9.15 33.48 22.65
N GLY A 468 -8.85 34.14 23.78
CA GLY A 468 -9.38 35.47 24.09
C GLY A 468 -8.98 36.54 23.07
N LEU A 469 -7.71 36.54 22.64
CA LEU A 469 -7.21 37.47 21.62
C LEU A 469 -7.83 37.20 20.25
N LEU A 470 -7.94 35.93 19.82
CA LEU A 470 -8.60 35.56 18.57
C LEU A 470 -10.06 35.98 18.54
N TRP A 471 -10.79 35.79 19.65
CA TRP A 471 -12.18 36.23 19.76
C TRP A 471 -12.30 37.76 19.71
N PHE A 472 -11.40 38.50 20.37
CA PHE A 472 -11.38 39.96 20.34
C PHE A 472 -11.22 40.52 18.92
N PHE A 473 -10.27 40.00 18.12
CA PHE A 473 -10.07 40.43 16.73
C PHE A 473 -11.25 40.11 15.81
N ILE A 474 -11.94 38.99 16.05
CA ILE A 474 -13.15 38.63 15.30
C ILE A 474 -14.33 39.54 15.70
N ALA A 475 -14.45 39.87 16.98
CA ALA A 475 -15.50 40.74 17.50
C ALA A 475 -15.33 42.21 17.05
N THR A 476 -14.10 42.72 16.95
CA THR A 476 -13.83 44.08 16.44
C THR A 476 -14.12 44.22 14.95
N ASN A 477 -13.88 43.17 14.16
CA ASN A 477 -14.15 43.18 12.71
C ASN A 477 -15.64 43.06 12.35
N LYS A 478 -16.48 42.55 13.26
CA LYS A 478 -17.94 42.52 13.06
C LYS A 478 -18.59 43.91 13.25
N LYS A 479 -17.95 44.83 13.97
CA LYS A 479 -18.45 46.21 14.12
C LYS A 479 -18.19 47.09 12.89
N GLN A 480 -17.21 46.75 12.05
CA GLN A 480 -16.94 47.49 10.80
C GLN A 480 -17.74 46.99 9.59
N LYS A 481 -18.13 45.70 9.56
CA LYS A 481 -18.95 45.16 8.47
C LYS A 481 -20.42 45.59 8.51
N ASN A 482 -20.94 45.97 9.68
CA ASN A 482 -22.30 46.46 9.83
C ASN A 482 -22.48 47.95 9.48
N ALA A 483 -21.39 48.70 9.23
CA ALA A 483 -21.45 50.08 8.75
C ALA A 483 -21.46 50.16 7.20
N ILE A 484 -20.88 49.16 6.51
CA ILE A 484 -20.73 49.16 5.04
C ILE A 484 -22.00 48.67 4.32
N LEU A 485 -22.84 47.84 4.97
CA LEU A 485 -24.13 47.43 4.39
C LEU A 485 -25.25 48.48 4.48
N ALA A 486 -25.11 49.50 5.33
CA ALA A 486 -26.11 50.56 5.48
C ALA A 486 -25.97 51.71 4.44
N GLU A 487 -24.82 51.80 3.77
CA GLU A 487 -24.54 52.86 2.77
C GLU A 487 -24.81 52.41 1.32
N ALA A 488 -24.96 51.11 1.08
CA ALA A 488 -25.24 50.54 -0.23
C ALA A 488 -26.74 50.57 -0.64
N GLU A 489 -27.66 50.91 0.27
CA GLU A 489 -29.12 50.88 0.00
C GLU A 489 -29.70 52.25 -0.43
N VAL A 490 -28.91 53.33 -0.44
CA VAL A 490 -29.43 54.70 -0.70
C VAL A 490 -29.12 55.24 -2.11
N VAL A 491 -28.22 54.62 -2.89
CA VAL A 491 -27.71 55.19 -4.16
C VAL A 491 -28.17 54.42 -5.41
N THR A 492 -29.43 54.01 -5.47
CA THR A 492 -30.01 53.47 -6.74
C THR A 492 -31.42 54.00 -6.99
N ARG A 493 -31.57 55.32 -7.08
CA ARG A 493 -32.80 55.91 -7.66
C ARG A 493 -32.56 57.28 -8.29
N GLN A 494 -32.11 57.34 -9.54
CA GLN A 494 -32.41 58.43 -10.49
C GLN A 494 -32.05 57.98 -11.92
N VAL A 495 -32.88 58.36 -12.90
CA VAL A 495 -32.94 57.88 -14.29
C VAL A 495 -32.66 59.04 -15.26
N GLN A 496 -31.75 58.83 -16.25
CA GLN A 496 -31.59 59.43 -17.62
C GLN A 496 -31.30 60.95 -17.80
N PRO A 497 -30.83 61.47 -18.99
CA PRO A 497 -30.77 60.90 -20.36
C PRO A 497 -29.45 61.08 -21.19
N MET A 498 -29.48 60.61 -22.45
CA MET A 498 -28.43 60.51 -23.50
C MET A 498 -27.72 61.79 -23.99
N SER A 499 -26.54 61.62 -24.62
CA SER A 499 -26.17 62.30 -25.89
C SER A 499 -24.98 61.66 -26.65
N GLU A 500 -25.26 61.21 -27.88
CA GLU A 500 -24.53 61.36 -29.17
C GLU A 500 -23.16 60.71 -29.53
N LEU A 501 -23.08 60.39 -30.83
CA LEU A 501 -22.14 59.64 -31.70
C LEU A 501 -21.02 60.55 -32.28
N PRO A 502 -19.92 60.06 -32.92
CA PRO A 502 -19.91 59.50 -34.29
C PRO A 502 -18.99 58.27 -34.52
N VAL A 503 -19.41 57.21 -35.24
CA VAL A 503 -19.41 56.91 -36.69
C VAL A 503 -18.03 56.76 -37.37
N GLY A 504 -17.81 55.56 -37.93
CA GLY A 504 -16.82 55.19 -38.97
C GLY A 504 -16.55 53.68 -38.98
N ALA A 505 -17.44 52.80 -39.47
CA ALA A 505 -17.65 52.37 -40.87
C ALA A 505 -16.53 51.51 -41.50
N ARG A 506 -16.67 50.17 -41.53
CA ARG A 506 -17.01 49.38 -42.74
C ARG A 506 -17.00 47.84 -42.52
N ASP A 507 -18.18 47.28 -42.76
CA ASP A 507 -18.60 46.02 -43.40
C ASP A 507 -17.67 44.80 -43.56
N GLY A 508 -18.30 43.65 -43.28
CA GLY A 508 -17.96 42.33 -43.82
C GLY A 508 -18.79 41.17 -43.23
N ARG A 509 -20.07 41.05 -43.62
CA ARG A 509 -20.96 39.91 -43.34
C ARG A 509 -20.51 38.62 -44.06
N SER A 510 -20.77 37.45 -43.44
CA SER A 510 -21.58 36.31 -43.97
C SER A 510 -21.21 35.02 -43.19
N GLU A 511 -22.05 34.57 -42.25
CA GLU A 511 -23.05 33.48 -42.35
C GLU A 511 -22.50 32.04 -42.45
N LEU A 512 -22.98 31.24 -41.48
CA LEU A 512 -23.26 29.80 -41.37
C LEU A 512 -22.70 28.77 -42.37
N GLY A 513 -22.31 27.63 -41.80
CA GLY A 513 -22.34 26.30 -42.42
C GLY A 513 -22.03 25.22 -41.38
N GLY A 514 -23.07 24.61 -40.81
CA GLY A 514 -22.92 23.34 -40.10
C GLY A 514 -22.85 22.20 -41.10
N ASP A 515 -22.13 21.13 -40.77
CA ASP A 515 -22.46 19.82 -41.32
C ASP A 515 -22.06 18.67 -40.41
N THR A 516 -22.97 17.70 -40.47
CA THR A 516 -23.05 16.42 -39.79
C THR A 516 -22.17 15.42 -40.52
N TYR A 517 -21.36 14.61 -39.81
CA TYR A 517 -20.74 13.44 -40.44
C TYR A 517 -21.43 12.16 -39.98
N MET A 518 -22.13 11.58 -40.95
CA MET A 518 -22.70 10.23 -40.94
C MET A 518 -21.61 9.17 -41.14
N TYR A 519 -21.91 8.03 -40.53
CA TYR A 519 -21.44 6.67 -40.75
C TYR A 519 -21.32 6.28 -42.24
N SER A 520 -20.31 5.48 -42.59
CA SER A 520 -20.28 4.74 -43.87
C SER A 520 -19.70 3.34 -43.66
N GLU A 521 -20.41 2.34 -44.16
CA GLU A 521 -19.98 0.94 -44.25
C GLU A 521 -19.50 0.56 -45.68
N LEU A 522 -18.49 -0.33 -45.73
CA LEU A 522 -18.18 -1.41 -46.70
C LEU A 522 -17.75 -1.07 -48.16
N PRO A 523 -16.85 -1.88 -48.81
CA PRO A 523 -17.09 -3.29 -49.15
C PRO A 523 -15.89 -4.28 -49.13
N VAL A 524 -16.23 -5.51 -49.53
CA VAL A 524 -15.63 -6.85 -49.37
C VAL A 524 -14.56 -7.26 -50.43
N ASP A 525 -13.70 -8.19 -49.99
CA ASP A 525 -12.89 -9.24 -50.68
C ASP A 525 -11.57 -8.95 -51.43
N SER A 526 -10.55 -9.73 -51.06
CA SER A 526 -9.44 -10.18 -51.92
C SER A 526 -8.60 -11.24 -51.20
N LYS A 527 -8.86 -12.52 -51.52
CA LYS A 527 -7.98 -13.69 -51.30
C LYS A 527 -6.51 -13.41 -51.72
N ARG A 528 -5.55 -13.97 -50.97
CA ARG A 528 -4.30 -14.48 -51.53
C ARG A 528 -3.62 -15.50 -50.62
N ASP A 529 -3.05 -16.50 -51.29
CA ASP A 529 -2.70 -17.84 -50.83
C ASP A 529 -1.42 -17.95 -49.97
N ILE A 530 -1.36 -19.01 -49.17
CA ILE A 530 -0.20 -19.49 -48.40
C ILE A 530 0.43 -20.67 -49.17
N PRO A 531 1.76 -20.74 -49.38
CA PRO A 531 2.42 -21.98 -49.74
C PRO A 531 2.93 -22.73 -48.50
N GLU A 532 2.43 -23.94 -48.36
CA GLU A 532 2.94 -25.04 -47.54
C GLU A 532 4.21 -25.62 -48.19
N LEU A 533 5.23 -25.94 -47.38
CA LEU A 533 6.44 -26.65 -47.83
C LEU A 533 6.81 -27.70 -46.79
N ASP A 534 6.38 -28.92 -47.08
CA ASP A 534 6.87 -30.16 -46.50
C ASP A 534 8.32 -30.43 -46.95
N SER A 535 9.18 -30.86 -46.04
CA SER A 535 10.21 -31.84 -46.39
C SER A 535 10.54 -32.74 -45.20
N GLU A 536 10.20 -34.01 -45.36
CA GLU A 536 10.54 -35.11 -44.46
C GLU A 536 12.02 -35.54 -44.61
N ARG A 537 12.60 -35.92 -43.47
CA ARG A 537 13.39 -37.15 -43.22
C ARG A 537 14.87 -37.23 -43.71
N ASN A 538 15.80 -37.26 -42.74
CA ASN A 538 16.69 -38.43 -42.62
C ASN A 538 17.33 -38.60 -41.22
N ARG A 539 17.39 -39.87 -40.77
CA ARG A 539 18.09 -40.38 -39.59
C ARG A 539 19.61 -40.34 -39.80
N GLN A 540 20.39 -40.08 -38.74
CA GLN A 540 21.52 -40.94 -38.37
C GLN A 540 21.78 -40.93 -36.86
N VAL A 541 21.93 -42.15 -36.34
CA VAL A 541 22.51 -42.54 -35.05
C VAL A 541 24.03 -42.31 -35.12
N ILE A 542 24.68 -41.90 -34.02
CA ILE A 542 25.97 -42.43 -33.55
C ILE A 542 26.18 -42.01 -32.08
N SER A 543 26.46 -43.01 -31.27
CA SER A 543 27.02 -42.99 -29.92
C SER A 543 28.49 -42.54 -29.90
N HIS A 544 28.93 -41.78 -28.89
CA HIS A 544 30.01 -42.21 -27.97
C HIS A 544 30.51 -41.08 -27.05
N GLN A 545 30.80 -41.51 -25.80
CA GLN A 545 31.86 -41.05 -24.87
C GLN A 545 31.77 -39.60 -24.37
N GLY A 546 31.68 -39.29 -23.08
CA GLY A 546 32.30 -39.95 -21.93
C GLY A 546 33.72 -39.42 -21.73
N ILE A 547 33.86 -38.42 -20.86
CA ILE A 547 34.81 -38.27 -19.73
C ILE A 547 34.25 -37.16 -18.84
#